data_AF-A0AAP3A5E1-F1
#
_entry.id   AF-A0AAP3A5E1-F1
#
_cell.length_a   1.000
_cell.length_b   1.000
_cell.length_c   1.000
_cell.angle_alpha   90.00
_cell.angle_beta   90.00
_cell.angle_gamma   90.00
#
_symmetry.space_group_name_H-M   'P 1'
#
loop_
_entity.id
_entity.type
_entity.pdbx_description
1 polymer ?
#
loop_
_entity_poly.entity_id
_entity_poly.type
_entity_poly.pdbx_seq_one_letter_code
_entity_poly.pdbx_strand_id
1 'polypeptide(L)'
;CPTIPGASYDISWSENYVSHNKALRIQSTGSTVTTTLSTYLMEGGRLCDGSNFSDNDGRGAYCRAVSELLTFTSYGCDKSTVTVTPTRHPVTDKVLHDIVVNVNTSSGQPIDSTCRFQYVLNEL
;
A
#
# COMPACT_ATOMS: atom_id res chain seq x y z
N CYS A 1 -21.88 -2.51 19.09
CA CYS A 1 -20.71 -2.00 18.32
C CYS A 1 -19.71 -1.46 19.31
N PRO A 2 -18.47 -1.98 19.37
CA PRO A 2 -17.42 -1.25 20.04
C PRO A 2 -17.13 0.01 19.20
N THR A 3 -17.28 1.16 19.85
CA THR A 3 -16.97 2.48 19.32
C THR A 3 -15.51 2.47 18.86
N ILE A 4 -15.26 2.77 17.59
CA ILE A 4 -13.93 2.98 17.03
C ILE A 4 -13.24 4.03 17.93
N PRO A 5 -12.25 3.69 18.77
CA PRO A 5 -11.54 4.68 19.54
C PRO A 5 -10.83 5.61 18.55
N GLY A 6 -10.71 6.90 18.87
CA GLY A 6 -10.18 7.96 17.99
C GLY A 6 -8.72 7.84 17.54
N ALA A 7 -8.21 6.62 17.32
CA ALA A 7 -7.00 6.38 16.56
C ALA A 7 -7.28 6.71 15.08
N SER A 8 -6.54 7.68 14.56
CA SER A 8 -6.51 7.96 13.13
C SER A 8 -5.87 6.77 12.40
N TYR A 9 -6.61 6.19 11.45
CA TYR A 9 -6.05 5.23 10.51
C TYR A 9 -5.32 5.93 9.38
N ASP A 10 -4.26 5.29 8.92
CA ASP A 10 -3.49 5.77 7.78
C ASP A 10 -2.98 4.60 6.93
N ILE A 11 -2.54 4.89 5.72
CA ILE A 11 -1.93 3.93 4.82
C ILE A 11 -0.49 4.34 4.55
N SER A 12 0.41 3.39 4.70
CA SER A 12 1.84 3.64 4.58
C SER A 12 2.52 2.77 3.53
N TRP A 13 3.53 3.32 2.87
CA TRP A 13 4.52 2.59 2.06
C TRP A 13 5.65 1.95 2.89
N SER A 14 5.55 2.04 4.22
CA SER A 14 6.52 1.55 5.19
C SER A 14 5.80 0.82 6.32
N GLU A 15 6.33 -0.32 6.72
CA GLU A 15 5.83 -1.09 7.86
C GLU A 15 6.10 -0.37 9.21
N ASN A 16 7.13 0.48 9.26
CA ASN A 16 7.69 0.97 10.52
C ASN A 16 7.20 2.37 10.92
N TYR A 17 6.69 3.16 9.97
CA TYR A 17 6.25 4.54 10.16
C TYR A 17 5.29 4.94 9.05
N VAL A 18 4.52 6.02 9.25
CA VAL A 18 3.59 6.54 8.25
C VAL A 18 4.36 7.25 7.12
N SER A 19 4.26 6.72 5.91
CA SER A 19 4.84 7.28 4.69
C SER A 19 3.81 7.31 3.58
N HIS A 20 3.34 8.51 3.21
CA HIS A 20 2.35 8.68 2.14
C HIS A 20 2.93 8.64 0.74
N ASN A 21 4.25 8.88 0.61
CA ASN A 21 4.95 8.89 -0.66
C ASN A 21 6.02 7.80 -0.70
N LYS A 22 6.31 7.29 -1.89
CA LYS A 22 7.40 6.36 -2.15
C LYS A 22 8.13 6.77 -3.43
N ALA A 23 9.40 7.13 -3.28
CA ALA A 23 10.26 7.41 -4.43
C ALA A 23 10.98 6.13 -4.85
N LEU A 24 10.86 5.79 -6.13
CA LEU A 24 11.60 4.70 -6.76
C LEU A 24 12.72 5.29 -7.61
N ARG A 25 13.94 4.80 -7.41
CA ARG A 25 15.08 5.10 -8.28
C ARG A 25 15.46 3.84 -9.02
N ILE A 26 15.32 3.86 -10.33
CA ILE A 26 15.56 2.72 -11.19
C ILE A 26 16.71 3.04 -12.14
N GLN A 27 17.62 2.09 -12.30
CA GLN A 27 18.69 2.17 -13.30
C GLN A 27 18.17 1.60 -14.62
N SER A 28 18.42 2.30 -15.72
CA SER A 28 18.04 1.81 -17.05
C SER A 28 18.84 0.55 -17.38
N THR A 29 18.14 -0.53 -17.74
CA THR A 29 18.72 -1.80 -18.19
C THR A 29 18.56 -2.00 -19.70
N GLY A 30 17.96 -1.03 -20.40
CA GLY A 30 17.51 -1.20 -21.79
C GLY A 30 16.32 -2.16 -21.95
N SER A 31 15.68 -2.56 -20.86
CA SER A 31 14.54 -3.48 -20.83
C SER A 31 13.50 -3.03 -19.81
N THR A 32 12.46 -3.83 -19.58
CA THR A 32 11.51 -3.58 -18.49
C THR A 32 12.14 -3.96 -17.15
N VAL A 33 12.17 -3.00 -16.23
CA VAL A 33 12.52 -3.24 -14.82
C VAL A 33 11.24 -3.38 -14.01
N THR A 34 11.16 -4.44 -13.20
CA THR A 34 10.03 -4.71 -12.31
C THR A 34 10.43 -4.49 -10.86
N THR A 35 9.56 -3.86 -10.07
CA THR A 35 9.75 -3.67 -8.62
C THR A 35 8.40 -3.79 -7.92
N THR A 36 8.36 -4.53 -6.81
CA THR A 36 7.16 -4.64 -5.97
C THR A 36 7.26 -3.69 -4.79
N LEU A 37 6.20 -2.93 -4.55
CA LEU A 37 6.05 -2.05 -3.39
C LEU A 37 4.85 -2.46 -2.56
N SER A 38 5.06 -2.69 -1.27
CA SER A 38 3.97 -3.06 -0.36
C SER A 38 3.40 -1.84 0.38
N THR A 39 2.12 -1.91 0.69
CA THR A 39 1.39 -0.94 1.52
C THR A 39 0.91 -1.59 2.82
N TYR A 40 0.78 -0.78 3.88
CA TYR A 40 0.49 -1.23 5.24
C TYR A 40 -0.59 -0.36 5.88
N LEU A 41 -1.46 -0.99 6.67
CA LEU A 41 -2.41 -0.27 7.52
C LEU A 41 -1.69 0.22 8.78
N MET A 42 -1.88 1.48 9.11
CA MET A 42 -1.33 2.10 10.30
C MET A 42 -2.45 2.57 11.22
N GLU A 43 -2.28 2.35 12.52
CA GLU A 43 -3.17 2.82 13.58
C GLU A 43 -2.33 3.66 14.55
N GLY A 44 -2.66 4.95 14.69
CA GLY A 44 -1.92 5.84 15.59
C GLY A 44 -0.41 5.91 15.28
N GLY A 45 -0.03 5.74 14.01
CA GLY A 45 1.35 5.74 13.55
C GLY A 45 2.12 4.43 13.70
N ARG A 46 1.50 3.36 14.21
CA ARG A 46 2.10 2.02 14.35
C ARG A 46 1.44 1.04 13.39
N LEU A 47 2.16 -0.01 13.02
CA LEU A 47 1.61 -1.09 12.19
C LEU A 47 0.32 -1.64 12.84
N CYS A 48 -0.72 -1.74 12.03
CA CYS A 48 -1.95 -2.45 12.35
C CYS A 48 -1.83 -3.87 11.77
N ASP A 49 -1.28 -4.78 12.56
CA ASP A 49 -0.93 -6.12 12.10
C ASP A 49 -2.14 -7.07 12.19
N GLY A 50 -2.82 -7.26 11.06
CA GLY A 50 -3.94 -8.22 10.94
C GLY A 50 -3.52 -9.69 11.00
N SER A 51 -2.22 -9.99 10.89
CA SER A 51 -1.67 -11.34 10.97
C SER A 51 -1.46 -11.84 12.39
N ASN A 52 -1.52 -10.94 13.37
CA ASN A 52 -1.45 -11.32 14.77
C ASN A 52 -2.81 -11.89 15.22
N PHE A 53 -2.82 -13.18 15.59
CA PHE A 53 -4.00 -13.87 16.13
C PHE A 53 -3.86 -14.18 17.63
N SER A 54 -2.68 -13.96 18.21
CA SER A 54 -2.36 -14.28 19.60
C SER A 54 -2.42 -13.07 20.52
N ASP A 55 -2.87 -11.93 20.01
CA ASP A 55 -2.94 -10.71 20.78
C ASP A 55 -4.16 -10.71 21.71
N ASN A 56 -3.88 -10.72 23.01
CA ASN A 56 -4.91 -10.76 24.06
C ASN A 56 -5.82 -9.53 24.06
N ASP A 57 -5.39 -8.44 23.41
CA ASP A 57 -6.12 -7.18 23.31
C ASP A 57 -7.05 -7.10 22.09
N GLY A 58 -7.06 -8.13 21.22
CA GLY A 58 -7.96 -8.21 20.05
C GLY A 58 -7.69 -7.18 18.93
N ARG A 59 -6.54 -6.52 18.97
CA ARG A 59 -6.09 -5.52 18.00
C ARG A 59 -5.93 -6.09 16.59
N GLY A 60 -5.40 -7.29 16.44
CA GLY A 60 -5.28 -7.98 15.15
C GLY A 60 -6.65 -8.23 14.53
N ALA A 61 -7.64 -8.64 15.33
CA ALA A 61 -9.03 -8.78 14.86
C ALA A 61 -9.62 -7.44 14.39
N TYR A 62 -9.30 -6.36 15.08
CA TYR A 62 -9.75 -5.03 14.73
C TYR A 62 -9.07 -4.49 13.45
N CYS A 63 -7.76 -4.70 13.29
CA CYS A 63 -7.02 -4.38 12.08
C CYS A 63 -7.59 -5.12 10.85
N ARG A 64 -8.00 -6.39 11.02
CA ARG A 64 -8.68 -7.15 9.96
C ARG A 64 -9.99 -6.49 9.56
N ALA A 65 -10.83 -6.13 10.52
CA ALA A 65 -12.12 -5.48 10.26
C ALA A 65 -11.94 -4.15 9.52
N VAL A 66 -10.97 -3.32 9.93
CA VAL A 66 -10.68 -2.04 9.26
C VAL A 66 -10.17 -2.27 7.83
N SER A 67 -9.29 -3.27 7.63
CA SER A 67 -8.78 -3.65 6.30
C SER A 67 -9.89 -4.11 5.33
N GLU A 68 -10.97 -4.71 5.84
CA GLU A 68 -12.15 -5.05 5.04
C GLU A 68 -12.97 -3.83 4.62
N LEU A 69 -12.96 -2.76 5.42
CA LEU A 69 -13.68 -1.52 5.15
C LEU A 69 -12.93 -0.58 4.18
N LEU A 70 -11.69 -0.91 3.82
CA LEU A 70 -10.89 -0.12 2.89
C LEU A 70 -11.31 -0.40 1.43
N THR A 71 -11.65 0.68 0.72
CA THR A 71 -11.76 0.68 -0.74
C THR A 71 -10.48 1.23 -1.35
N PHE A 72 -9.86 0.45 -2.23
CA PHE A 72 -8.66 0.84 -2.95
C PHE A 72 -8.99 1.23 -4.40
N THR A 73 -8.41 2.33 -4.88
CA THR A 73 -8.48 2.78 -6.27
C THR A 73 -7.08 3.11 -6.79
N SER A 74 -6.72 2.58 -7.96
CA SER A 74 -5.52 2.98 -8.70
C SER A 74 -5.90 3.87 -9.88
N TYR A 75 -5.28 5.04 -9.99
CA TYR A 75 -5.48 5.97 -11.10
C TYR A 75 -4.45 5.79 -12.22
N GLY A 76 -3.52 4.84 -12.07
CA GLY A 76 -2.41 4.65 -12.98
C GLY A 76 -1.30 5.70 -12.83
N CYS A 77 -0.45 5.77 -13.84
CA CYS A 77 0.73 6.64 -13.92
C CYS A 77 0.61 7.61 -15.09
N ASP A 78 1.26 8.76 -14.98
CA ASP A 78 1.27 9.82 -16.01
C ASP A 78 2.10 9.49 -17.27
N LYS A 79 3.00 8.49 -17.22
CA LYS A 79 3.78 8.00 -18.36
C LYS A 79 3.37 6.58 -18.72
N SER A 80 3.11 6.33 -20.00
CA SER A 80 2.77 5.00 -20.52
C SER A 80 3.92 3.99 -20.46
N THR A 81 5.17 4.45 -20.30
CA THR A 81 6.33 3.59 -20.04
C THR A 81 6.34 3.02 -18.63
N VAL A 82 5.48 3.50 -17.74
CA VAL A 82 5.31 3.01 -16.37
C VAL A 82 3.92 2.42 -16.22
N THR A 83 3.85 1.18 -15.77
CA THR A 83 2.58 0.51 -15.47
C THR A 83 2.60 -0.01 -14.05
N VAL A 84 1.43 -0.03 -13.42
CA VAL A 84 1.26 -0.49 -12.04
C VAL A 84 0.15 -1.52 -11.96
N THR A 85 0.43 -2.64 -11.30
CA THR A 85 -0.54 -3.71 -11.08
C THR A 85 -0.68 -3.94 -9.58
N PRO A 86 -1.78 -3.49 -8.97
CA PRO A 86 -2.06 -3.71 -7.56
C PRO A 86 -2.60 -5.13 -7.31
N THR A 87 -2.12 -5.78 -6.25
CA THR A 87 -2.56 -7.10 -5.80
C THR A 87 -2.95 -7.01 -4.33
N ARG A 88 -4.20 -7.32 -4.00
CA ARG A 88 -4.69 -7.31 -2.62
C ARG A 88 -4.22 -8.55 -1.86
N HIS A 89 -3.74 -8.36 -0.65
CA HIS A 89 -3.41 -9.44 0.27
C HIS A 89 -4.63 -9.87 1.09
N PRO A 90 -4.64 -11.11 1.62
CA PRO A 90 -5.62 -11.52 2.61
C PRO A 90 -5.60 -10.59 3.83
N VAL A 91 -6.75 -10.36 4.47
CA VAL A 91 -6.84 -9.48 5.64
C VAL A 91 -6.03 -10.00 6.83
N THR A 92 -5.73 -11.30 6.83
CA THR A 92 -4.87 -11.98 7.82
C THR A 92 -3.38 -11.75 7.57
N ASP A 93 -3.01 -10.91 6.62
CA ASP A 93 -1.64 -10.45 6.38
C ASP A 93 -1.45 -9.06 7.01
N LYS A 94 -0.20 -8.70 7.28
CA LYS A 94 0.19 -7.32 7.64
C LYS A 94 0.28 -6.40 6.42
N VAL A 95 0.49 -6.98 5.23
CA VAL A 95 0.48 -6.24 3.96
C VAL A 95 -0.96 -6.05 3.48
N LEU A 96 -1.28 -4.86 2.99
CA LEU A 96 -2.59 -4.57 2.39
C LEU A 96 -2.61 -4.90 0.89
N HIS A 97 -1.71 -4.25 0.15
CA HIS A 97 -1.53 -4.47 -1.28
C HIS A 97 -0.05 -4.45 -1.64
N ASP A 98 0.30 -5.34 -2.56
CA ASP A 98 1.51 -5.25 -3.35
C ASP A 98 1.22 -4.50 -4.64
N ILE A 99 2.02 -3.48 -4.93
CA ILE A 99 1.96 -2.66 -6.13
C ILE A 99 3.16 -3.03 -6.99
N VAL A 100 2.92 -3.85 -8.00
CA VAL A 100 3.95 -4.24 -8.97
C VAL A 100 4.11 -3.11 -9.97
N VAL A 101 5.27 -2.45 -9.94
CA VAL A 101 5.64 -1.37 -10.84
C VAL A 101 6.52 -1.94 -11.95
N ASN A 102 6.11 -1.78 -13.20
CA ASN A 102 6.92 -2.11 -14.36
C ASN A 102 7.31 -0.82 -15.09
N VAL A 103 8.61 -0.62 -15.29
CA VAL A 103 9.16 0.55 -15.99
C VAL A 103 9.91 0.07 -17.23
N ASN A 104 9.39 0.41 -18.41
CA ASN A 104 10.06 0.15 -19.67
C ASN A 104 11.15 1.21 -19.94
N THR A 105 12.42 0.81 -19.81
CA THR A 105 13.57 1.70 -20.02
C THR A 105 14.23 1.52 -21.39
N SER A 106 13.57 0.85 -22.34
CA SER A 106 14.17 0.50 -23.65
C SER A 106 14.51 1.72 -24.52
N SER A 107 13.88 2.87 -24.28
CA SER A 107 14.15 4.10 -25.04
C SER A 107 15.49 4.76 -24.67
N GLY A 108 16.10 4.39 -23.54
CA GLY A 108 17.30 5.03 -23.01
C GLY A 108 17.11 6.47 -22.54
N GLN A 109 15.90 7.03 -22.65
CA GLN A 109 15.59 8.38 -22.21
C GLN A 109 15.31 8.42 -20.71
N PRO A 110 15.55 9.56 -20.03
CA PRO A 110 15.11 9.76 -18.66
C PRO A 110 13.60 9.56 -18.52
N ILE A 111 13.19 8.84 -17.49
CA ILE A 111 11.78 8.60 -17.15
C ILE A 111 11.52 9.24 -15.80
N ASP A 112 10.62 10.21 -15.79
CA ASP A 112 10.02 10.78 -14.58
C ASP A 112 8.51 10.57 -14.69
N SER A 113 7.95 9.88 -13.70
CA SER A 113 6.55 9.47 -13.69
C SER A 113 5.99 9.44 -12.28
N THR A 114 4.77 9.92 -12.14
CA THR A 114 3.99 9.87 -10.90
C THR A 114 2.80 8.92 -11.07
N CYS A 115 2.70 7.94 -10.17
CA CYS A 115 1.55 7.04 -10.06
C CYS A 115 0.69 7.44 -8.85
N ARG A 116 -0.64 7.41 -8.99
CA ARG A 116 -1.57 7.82 -7.92
C ARG A 116 -2.46 6.67 -7.48
N PHE A 117 -2.64 6.57 -6.17
CA PHE A 117 -3.45 5.56 -5.50
C PHE A 117 -4.28 6.24 -4.41
N GLN A 118 -5.49 5.76 -4.18
CA GLN A 118 -6.35 6.24 -3.09
C GLN A 118 -6.88 5.05 -2.30
N TYR A 119 -6.90 5.24 -1.00
CA TYR A 119 -7.63 4.41 -0.06
C TYR A 119 -8.73 5.26 0.57
N VAL A 120 -9.93 4.70 0.65
CA VAL A 120 -11.07 5.29 1.35
C VAL A 120 -11.50 4.30 2.41
N LEU A 121 -11.57 4.76 3.66
CA LEU A 121 -12.17 3.99 4.74
C LEU A 121 -13.68 4.22 4.71
N ASN A 122 -14.44 3.15 4.47
CA ASN A 122 -15.89 3.21 4.52
C ASN A 122 -16.32 3.10 5.98
N GLU A 123 -16.77 4.20 6.58
CA GLU A 123 -17.37 4.16 7.92
C GLU A 123 -18.77 3.51 7.83
N LEU A 124 -19.06 2.62 8.79
CA LEU A 124 -20.35 1.96 8.98
C LEU A 124 -21.27 2.80 9.88
#